data_AF-A0A834WJR6-F1
#
_entry.id   AF-A0A834WJR6-F1
#
_cell.length_a   1.000
_cell.length_b   1.000
_cell.length_c   1.000
_cell.angle_alpha   90.00
_cell.angle_beta   90.00
_cell.angle_gamma   90.00
#
_symmetry.space_group_name_H-M   'P 1'
#
loop_
_entity.id
_entity.type
_entity.pdbx_description
1 polymer ?
#
loop_
_entity_poly.entity_id
_entity_poly.type
_entity_poly.pdbx_seq_one_letter_code
_entity_poly.pdbx_strand_id
1 'polypeptide(L)'
;MEEPSTTLSPEVQFCNNPHSPETAELSSIVVSSDLESRNKFERGIAEAIAERASLRDRIRRLETNLREKEEEFSRKFDEEIGDYRERVQKLESEREERNLLMVRSLESLSTIRDCLSRVLEGLEEANDEISVRESEEEEVCVVKSRPGEEEARALMEEAWMVSRLAVEVETRIDKYKESKKKEKKELDNSLISLTEENRDVNKLLRIALLEKEAMEKKNQEETDNDSLGGNILGLPERCSVRIRFNFKNDYSCCSGAFRGVCGGTQGVIRLLECRVCLGMLPTVASTVERIMKNLRLEITQLRKSLEESRSDTERLQCLTDKQAKEIAENKLYIKELEDRERVLAQNVEELLMEIKETEEEVARWKNACELEVEAGKNEIEERDKVVAALKQELQKTKASLDIANGKLKLKEELANSAMAAQAAAERSLQLADSRAVELRQRMEELTRHLEEAEKRERNSRKVRHKCWPWQFFKLSTRATTSNTRVGNVKRLLPEMQALLH
;
A
#
# COMPACT_ATOMS: atom_id res chain seq x y z
N MET A 1 4.68 -78.82 25.93
CA MET A 1 3.38 -79.37 25.51
C MET A 1 3.45 -79.46 24.00
N GLU A 2 3.50 -80.59 23.32
CA GLU A 2 3.38 -82.01 23.65
C GLU A 2 4.22 -82.77 22.60
N GLU A 3 4.83 -83.89 23.00
CA GLU A 3 5.22 -84.95 22.05
C GLU A 3 3.96 -85.60 21.45
N PRO A 4 4.07 -86.40 20.37
CA PRO A 4 4.13 -87.83 20.65
C PRO A 4 5.00 -88.68 19.70
N SER A 5 5.81 -89.54 20.34
CA SER A 5 5.72 -91.01 20.28
C SER A 5 5.92 -91.76 18.96
N THR A 6 7.17 -92.13 18.75
CA THR A 6 7.69 -93.51 18.59
C THR A 6 6.71 -94.68 18.36
N THR A 7 6.92 -95.29 17.20
CA THR A 7 6.76 -96.66 16.69
C THR A 7 6.72 -97.88 17.64
N LEU A 8 5.91 -98.89 17.25
CA LEU A 8 6.09 -100.33 17.55
C LEU A 8 5.52 -101.24 16.41
N SER A 9 6.44 -101.91 15.69
CA SER A 9 6.42 -103.26 15.03
C SER A 9 5.35 -103.62 13.96
N PRO A 10 5.56 -104.66 13.10
CA PRO A 10 6.63 -105.68 13.05
C PRO A 10 7.31 -105.89 11.67
N GLU A 11 8.35 -106.74 11.71
CA GLU A 11 9.08 -107.34 10.60
C GLU A 11 8.20 -107.83 9.43
N VAL A 12 8.60 -107.45 8.22
CA VAL A 12 8.39 -108.28 7.01
C VAL A 12 9.75 -108.42 6.34
N GLN A 13 10.29 -109.64 6.42
CA GLN A 13 11.40 -110.10 5.58
C GLN A 13 11.03 -109.94 4.11
N PHE A 14 11.81 -109.14 3.39
CA PHE A 14 11.97 -109.28 1.94
C PHE A 14 13.46 -109.37 1.63
N CYS A 15 13.91 -110.58 1.34
CA CYS A 15 15.20 -110.85 0.72
C CYS A 15 15.21 -110.18 -0.67
N ASN A 16 15.97 -109.09 -0.84
CA ASN A 16 16.32 -108.59 -2.16
C ASN A 16 17.82 -108.83 -2.41
N ASN A 17 18.05 -109.83 -3.25
CA ASN A 17 19.31 -110.21 -3.89
C ASN A 17 19.97 -109.00 -4.59
N PRO A 18 21.26 -108.69 -4.36
CA PRO A 18 21.99 -107.68 -5.11
C PRO A 18 22.85 -108.37 -6.17
N HIS A 19 22.26 -108.76 -7.30
CA HIS A 19 23.04 -109.12 -8.49
C HIS A 19 22.30 -108.67 -9.76
N SER A 20 22.41 -107.38 -10.05
CA SER A 20 22.43 -106.84 -11.42
C SER A 20 23.32 -105.59 -11.44
N PRO A 21 24.33 -105.49 -12.32
CA PRO A 21 25.24 -104.35 -12.38
C PRO A 21 24.59 -103.05 -12.92
N GLU A 22 23.35 -103.08 -13.38
CA GLU A 22 22.69 -101.89 -13.96
C GLU A 22 22.06 -100.95 -12.90
N THR A 23 21.85 -101.37 -11.65
CA THR A 23 21.19 -100.53 -10.62
C THR A 23 22.16 -99.71 -9.77
N ALA A 24 23.43 -100.09 -9.68
CA ALA A 24 24.47 -99.35 -8.96
C ALA A 24 24.98 -98.12 -9.75
N GLU A 25 25.08 -98.22 -11.08
CA GLU A 25 25.42 -97.08 -11.95
C GLU A 25 24.29 -96.04 -11.97
N LEU A 26 23.03 -96.47 -12.04
CA LEU A 26 21.88 -95.56 -11.97
C LEU A 26 21.76 -94.86 -10.62
N SER A 27 22.06 -95.55 -9.50
CA SER A 27 22.08 -94.91 -8.17
C SER A 27 23.23 -93.91 -8.00
N SER A 28 24.42 -94.19 -8.55
CA SER A 28 25.57 -93.27 -8.52
C SER A 28 25.36 -92.04 -9.40
N ILE A 29 24.68 -92.20 -10.55
CA ILE A 29 24.34 -91.12 -11.47
C ILE A 29 23.28 -90.19 -10.85
N VAL A 30 22.25 -90.76 -10.19
CA VAL A 30 21.19 -89.99 -9.51
C VAL A 30 21.76 -89.18 -8.33
N VAL A 31 22.61 -89.78 -7.50
CA VAL A 31 23.26 -89.08 -6.37
C VAL A 31 24.19 -87.97 -6.86
N SER A 32 24.90 -88.19 -7.97
CA SER A 32 25.76 -87.15 -8.58
C SER A 32 24.95 -85.99 -9.18
N SER A 33 23.81 -86.28 -9.83
CA SER A 33 22.93 -85.23 -10.37
C SER A 33 22.25 -84.41 -9.26
N ASP A 34 21.92 -85.04 -8.14
CA ASP A 34 21.32 -84.36 -6.99
C ASP A 34 22.34 -83.45 -6.29
N LEU A 35 23.60 -83.90 -6.16
CA LEU A 35 24.71 -83.09 -5.63
C LEU A 35 25.03 -81.88 -6.54
N GLU A 36 25.03 -82.06 -7.86
CA GLU A 36 25.23 -80.95 -8.79
C GLU A 36 24.08 -79.93 -8.74
N SER A 37 22.84 -80.41 -8.62
CA SER A 37 21.65 -79.56 -8.49
C SER A 37 21.67 -78.76 -7.19
N ARG A 38 22.09 -79.40 -6.09
CA ARG A 38 22.26 -78.76 -4.79
C ARG A 38 23.37 -77.71 -4.79
N ASN A 39 24.51 -77.99 -5.43
CA ASN A 39 25.61 -77.03 -5.59
C ASN A 39 25.22 -75.83 -6.48
N LYS A 40 24.40 -76.03 -7.51
CA LYS A 40 23.83 -74.93 -8.31
C LYS A 40 22.90 -74.06 -7.49
N PHE A 41 22.06 -74.68 -6.65
CA PHE A 41 21.16 -73.96 -5.75
C PHE A 41 21.92 -73.14 -4.69
N GLU A 42 22.97 -73.72 -4.09
CA GLU A 42 23.81 -73.02 -3.10
C GLU A 42 24.57 -71.83 -3.70
N ARG A 43 25.06 -71.95 -4.94
CA ARG A 43 25.63 -70.81 -5.67
C ARG A 43 24.60 -69.72 -5.95
N GLY A 44 23.39 -70.09 -6.39
CA GLY A 44 22.31 -69.14 -6.60
C GLY A 44 21.91 -68.40 -5.32
N ILE A 45 21.91 -69.09 -4.16
CA ILE A 45 21.70 -68.46 -2.86
C ILE A 45 22.83 -67.50 -2.52
N ALA A 46 24.09 -67.88 -2.72
CA ALA A 46 25.24 -67.04 -2.44
C ALA A 46 25.25 -65.76 -3.30
N GLU A 47 24.92 -65.89 -4.59
CA GLU A 47 24.76 -64.76 -5.51
C GLU A 47 23.61 -63.84 -5.07
N ALA A 48 22.44 -64.40 -4.74
CA ALA A 48 21.31 -63.63 -4.23
C ALA A 48 21.63 -62.89 -2.91
N ILE A 49 22.43 -63.49 -2.02
CA ILE A 49 22.90 -62.85 -0.79
C ILE A 49 23.86 -61.69 -1.10
N ALA A 50 24.77 -61.87 -2.06
CA ALA A 50 25.70 -60.83 -2.51
C ALA A 50 24.96 -59.65 -3.17
N GLU A 51 23.98 -59.93 -4.03
CA GLU A 51 23.10 -58.91 -4.62
C GLU A 51 22.30 -58.16 -3.54
N ARG A 52 21.74 -58.89 -2.56
CA ARG A 52 21.02 -58.28 -1.43
C ARG A 52 21.94 -57.41 -0.55
N ALA A 53 23.21 -57.78 -0.40
CA ALA A 53 24.20 -56.95 0.29
C ALA A 53 24.51 -55.66 -0.50
N SER A 54 24.76 -55.79 -1.80
CA SER A 54 24.99 -54.66 -2.72
C SER A 54 23.81 -53.68 -2.73
N LEU A 55 22.58 -54.18 -2.83
CA LEU A 55 21.37 -53.36 -2.78
C LEU A 55 21.21 -52.63 -1.44
N ARG A 56 21.51 -53.28 -0.31
CA ARG A 56 21.49 -52.61 1.00
C ARG A 56 22.51 -51.49 1.11
N ASP A 57 23.70 -51.67 0.56
CA ASP A 57 24.71 -50.60 0.55
C ASP A 57 24.35 -49.47 -0.42
N ARG A 58 23.63 -49.77 -1.51
CA ARG A 58 23.04 -48.74 -2.39
C ARG A 58 21.95 -47.95 -1.66
N ILE A 59 21.05 -48.62 -0.93
CA ILE A 59 19.99 -47.99 -0.14
C ILE A 59 20.60 -47.07 0.93
N ARG A 60 21.58 -47.55 1.72
CA ARG A 60 22.25 -46.73 2.74
C ARG A 60 22.88 -45.46 2.16
N ARG A 61 23.54 -45.56 0.99
CA ARG A 61 24.12 -44.40 0.30
C ARG A 61 23.06 -43.40 -0.17
N LEU A 62 21.90 -43.89 -0.60
CA LEU A 62 20.78 -43.01 -0.98
C LEU A 62 20.16 -42.35 0.25
N GLU A 63 20.03 -43.06 1.36
CA GLU A 63 19.54 -42.52 2.63
C GLU A 63 20.46 -41.41 3.17
N THR A 64 21.78 -41.60 3.13
CA THR A 64 22.74 -40.56 3.54
C THR A 64 22.66 -39.35 2.61
N ASN A 65 22.63 -39.57 1.29
CA ASN A 65 22.51 -38.47 0.32
C ASN A 65 21.20 -37.70 0.48
N LEU A 66 20.08 -38.38 0.74
CA LEU A 66 18.79 -37.73 0.99
C LEU A 66 18.84 -36.88 2.25
N ARG A 67 19.43 -37.41 3.33
CA ARG A 67 19.59 -36.67 4.59
C ARG A 67 20.48 -35.44 4.42
N GLU A 68 21.60 -35.57 3.72
CA GLU A 68 22.49 -34.42 3.42
C GLU A 68 21.77 -33.36 2.59
N LYS A 69 20.98 -33.76 1.59
CA LYS A 69 20.17 -32.81 0.80
C LYS A 69 19.08 -32.14 1.62
N GLU A 70 18.40 -32.88 2.49
CA GLU A 70 17.40 -32.34 3.42
C GLU A 70 18.03 -31.29 4.34
N GLU A 71 19.19 -31.58 4.93
CA GLU A 71 19.95 -30.63 5.77
C GLU A 71 20.46 -29.41 4.98
N GLU A 72 20.83 -29.60 3.71
CA GLU A 72 21.20 -28.48 2.82
C GLU A 72 19.98 -27.59 2.49
N PHE A 73 18.82 -28.19 2.23
CA PHE A 73 17.58 -27.43 2.03
C PHE A 73 17.15 -26.70 3.31
N SER A 74 17.19 -27.35 4.47
CA SER A 74 16.88 -26.69 5.75
C SER A 74 17.78 -25.48 6.00
N ARG A 75 19.10 -25.60 5.75
CA ARG A 75 20.02 -24.46 5.89
C ARG A 75 19.68 -23.30 4.96
N LYS A 76 19.36 -23.59 3.69
CA LYS A 76 18.94 -22.56 2.73
C LYS A 76 17.64 -21.87 3.15
N PHE A 77 16.67 -22.65 3.62
CA PHE A 77 15.42 -22.10 4.14
C PHE A 77 15.65 -21.23 5.38
N ASP A 78 16.52 -21.65 6.31
CA ASP A 78 16.85 -20.88 7.50
C ASP A 78 17.56 -19.55 7.16
N GLU A 79 18.48 -19.58 6.19
CA GLU A 79 19.13 -18.37 5.65
C GLU A 79 18.12 -17.42 5.01
N GLU A 80 17.24 -17.92 4.12
CA GLU A 80 16.19 -17.11 3.49
C GLU A 80 15.23 -16.51 4.54
N ILE A 81 14.80 -17.29 5.52
CA ILE A 81 13.95 -16.81 6.62
C ILE A 81 14.68 -15.74 7.45
N GLY A 82 15.99 -15.88 7.65
CA GLY A 82 16.85 -14.88 8.28
C GLY A 82 16.82 -13.55 7.53
N ASP A 83 17.04 -13.59 6.23
CA ASP A 83 17.03 -12.40 5.35
C ASP A 83 15.66 -11.72 5.34
N TYR A 84 14.56 -12.50 5.26
CA TYR A 84 13.21 -11.95 5.34
C TYR A 84 12.94 -11.30 6.70
N ARG A 85 13.40 -11.91 7.79
CA ARG A 85 13.24 -11.37 9.14
C ARG A 85 13.98 -10.05 9.30
N GLU A 86 15.22 -9.95 8.82
CA GLU A 86 16.00 -8.71 8.86
C GLU A 86 15.33 -7.60 8.02
N ARG A 87 14.84 -7.95 6.83
CA ARG A 87 14.10 -7.00 5.97
C ARG A 87 12.83 -6.50 6.62
N VAL A 88 12.08 -7.38 7.29
CA VAL A 88 10.87 -7.00 8.04
C VAL A 88 11.24 -6.07 9.20
N GLN A 89 12.26 -6.40 9.97
CA GLN A 89 12.72 -5.56 11.09
C GLN A 89 13.15 -4.16 10.63
N LYS A 90 13.84 -4.08 9.49
CA LYS A 90 14.21 -2.79 8.89
C LYS A 90 12.96 -1.97 8.52
N LEU A 91 12.01 -2.59 7.83
CA LEU A 91 10.75 -1.92 7.45
C LEU A 91 9.91 -1.48 8.66
N GLU A 92 9.93 -2.25 9.74
CA GLU A 92 9.29 -1.89 11.01
C GLU A 92 9.94 -0.66 11.63
N SER A 93 11.29 -0.61 11.68
CA SER A 93 12.00 0.56 12.18
C SER A 93 11.76 1.83 11.34
N GLU A 94 11.73 1.71 10.01
CA GLU A 94 11.39 2.83 9.10
C GLU A 94 9.93 3.27 9.25
N ARG A 95 9.02 2.35 9.58
CA ARG A 95 7.62 2.68 9.88
C ARG A 95 7.50 3.43 11.21
N GLU A 96 8.17 2.98 12.25
CA GLU A 96 8.18 3.65 13.56
C GLU A 96 8.73 5.09 13.47
N GLU A 97 9.81 5.29 12.71
CA GLU A 97 10.39 6.61 12.48
C GLU A 97 9.42 7.55 11.74
N ARG A 98 8.75 7.05 10.69
CA ARG A 98 7.72 7.81 9.98
C ARG A 98 6.53 8.16 10.88
N ASN A 99 6.08 7.23 11.72
CA ASN A 99 4.99 7.48 12.66
C ASN A 99 5.37 8.57 13.68
N LEU A 100 6.60 8.55 14.18
CA LEU A 100 7.10 9.60 15.07
C LEU A 100 7.11 10.98 14.40
N LEU A 101 7.52 11.05 13.12
CA LEU A 101 7.49 12.29 12.34
C LEU A 101 6.06 12.80 12.13
N MET A 102 5.10 11.92 11.85
CA MET A 102 3.69 12.29 11.68
C MET A 102 3.09 12.85 12.98
N VAL A 103 3.36 12.23 14.14
CA VAL A 103 2.92 12.73 15.44
C VAL A 103 3.50 14.12 15.73
N ARG A 104 4.81 14.32 15.52
CA ARG A 104 5.43 15.65 15.70
C ARG A 104 4.83 16.70 14.76
N SER A 105 4.52 16.32 13.52
CA SER A 105 3.88 17.21 12.55
C SER A 105 2.46 17.57 12.98
N LEU A 106 1.68 16.60 13.46
CA LEU A 106 0.35 16.82 14.04
C LEU A 106 0.38 17.78 15.23
N GLU A 107 1.31 17.57 16.17
CA GLU A 107 1.51 18.48 17.31
C GLU A 107 1.81 19.91 16.83
N SER A 108 2.70 20.06 15.84
CA SER A 108 3.03 21.37 15.29
C SER A 108 1.82 22.04 14.62
N LEU A 109 1.03 21.31 13.83
CA LEU A 109 -0.18 21.84 13.19
C LEU A 109 -1.24 22.22 14.23
N SER A 110 -1.43 21.41 15.27
CA SER A 110 -2.33 21.74 16.38
C SER A 110 -1.89 23.05 17.06
N THR A 111 -0.59 23.24 17.30
CA THR A 111 -0.11 24.51 17.89
C THR A 111 -0.34 25.70 16.96
N ILE A 112 -0.19 25.54 15.64
CA ILE A 112 -0.46 26.60 14.66
C ILE A 112 -1.96 26.93 14.64
N ARG A 113 -2.82 25.90 14.62
CA ARG A 113 -4.28 26.05 14.70
C ARG A 113 -4.66 26.88 15.93
N ASP A 114 -4.15 26.51 17.11
CA ASP A 114 -4.45 27.21 18.36
C ASP A 114 -3.88 28.64 18.38
N CYS A 115 -2.77 28.91 17.67
CA CYS A 115 -2.27 30.27 17.45
C CYS A 115 -3.20 31.09 16.55
N LEU A 116 -3.66 30.52 15.43
CA LEU A 116 -4.57 31.19 14.50
C LEU A 116 -5.92 31.47 15.15
N SER A 117 -6.46 30.53 15.93
CA SER A 117 -7.68 30.74 16.73
C SER A 117 -7.54 31.92 17.70
N ARG A 118 -6.43 32.00 18.44
CA ARG A 118 -6.17 33.16 19.34
C ARG A 118 -6.06 34.49 18.59
N VAL A 119 -5.50 34.48 17.38
CA VAL A 119 -5.43 35.69 16.53
C VAL A 119 -6.83 36.09 16.04
N LEU A 120 -7.68 35.11 15.68
CA LEU A 120 -9.07 35.37 15.30
C LEU A 120 -9.88 35.96 16.46
N GLU A 121 -9.76 35.38 17.67
CA GLU A 121 -10.41 35.89 18.89
C GLU A 121 -9.97 37.35 19.17
N GLY A 122 -8.68 37.65 19.05
CA GLY A 122 -8.17 39.02 19.23
C GLY A 122 -8.62 40.03 18.16
N LEU A 123 -9.10 39.56 17.01
CA LEU A 123 -9.70 40.40 15.95
C LEU A 123 -11.22 40.54 16.12
N GLU A 124 -11.84 39.77 17.01
CA GLU A 124 -13.29 39.68 17.19
C GLU A 124 -13.86 40.84 18.03
N GLU A 125 -13.02 41.51 18.84
CA GLU A 125 -13.42 42.69 19.64
C GLU A 125 -13.82 43.92 18.78
N ALA A 126 -13.68 43.87 17.45
CA ALA A 126 -14.00 44.97 16.55
C ALA A 126 -15.18 44.73 15.59
N ASN A 127 -15.77 43.52 15.54
CA ASN A 127 -16.83 43.20 14.57
C ASN A 127 -17.82 42.15 15.12
N ASP A 128 -18.76 42.60 15.95
CA ASP A 128 -20.04 41.92 16.13
C ASP A 128 -20.89 42.12 14.86
N GLU A 129 -20.65 41.36 13.79
CA GLU A 129 -21.61 41.10 12.68
C GLU A 129 -20.95 40.42 11.47
N ILE A 130 -20.34 39.24 11.63
CA ILE A 130 -20.25 38.29 10.51
C ILE A 130 -20.55 36.89 11.03
N SER A 131 -21.83 36.52 10.90
CA SER A 131 -22.25 35.13 10.89
C SER A 131 -21.56 34.38 9.75
N VAL A 132 -20.75 33.39 10.12
CA VAL A 132 -20.36 32.28 9.23
C VAL A 132 -21.15 31.09 9.76
N ARG A 133 -22.38 30.88 9.28
CA ARG A 133 -22.65 29.99 8.14
C ARG A 133 -21.83 28.71 8.26
N GLU A 134 -22.26 27.88 9.20
CA GLU A 134 -22.14 26.42 9.13
C GLU A 134 -22.67 26.00 7.75
N SER A 135 -21.76 25.70 6.83
CA SER A 135 -22.09 25.08 5.56
C SER A 135 -21.15 23.91 5.34
N GLU A 136 -21.78 22.75 5.46
CA GLU A 136 -21.47 21.49 4.79
C GLU A 136 -20.39 20.64 5.47
N GLU A 137 -20.89 19.89 6.46
CA GLU A 137 -20.49 18.51 6.74
C GLU A 137 -20.46 17.71 5.42
N GLU A 138 -19.31 17.69 4.75
CA GLU A 138 -19.04 16.68 3.73
C GLU A 138 -18.73 15.35 4.44
N GLU A 139 -19.66 14.43 4.23
CA GLU A 139 -19.72 13.04 4.62
C GLU A 139 -18.33 12.34 4.59
N VAL A 140 -17.72 12.17 5.76
CA VAL A 140 -16.53 11.33 5.93
C VAL A 140 -16.94 9.87 5.70
N CYS A 141 -16.64 9.37 4.52
CA CYS A 141 -16.68 7.94 4.20
C CYS A 141 -15.78 7.17 5.18
N VAL A 142 -16.39 6.49 6.16
CA VAL A 142 -15.73 5.53 7.05
C VAL A 142 -15.40 4.27 6.24
N VAL A 143 -14.39 4.36 5.38
CA VAL A 143 -13.68 3.19 4.86
C VAL A 143 -12.75 2.73 5.96
N LYS A 144 -12.95 1.51 6.46
CA LYS A 144 -12.04 0.85 7.41
C LYS A 144 -10.64 0.82 6.80
N SER A 145 -9.81 1.76 7.22
CA SER A 145 -8.44 1.89 6.77
C SER A 145 -7.49 1.11 7.66
N ARG A 146 -6.35 0.73 7.08
CA ARG A 146 -5.23 0.11 7.80
C ARG A 146 -4.73 1.07 8.91
N PRO A 147 -4.18 0.53 10.02
CA PRO A 147 -3.70 1.28 11.19
C PRO A 147 -2.41 2.09 10.92
N GLY A 148 -2.43 2.96 9.91
CA GLY A 148 -1.35 3.83 9.47
C GLY A 148 -1.82 4.83 8.41
N GLU A 149 -2.90 4.51 7.69
CA GLU A 149 -3.62 5.48 6.86
C GLU A 149 -4.47 6.45 7.71
N GLU A 150 -4.88 6.02 8.91
CA GLU A 150 -5.63 6.85 9.86
C GLU A 150 -4.79 8.04 10.37
N GLU A 151 -3.51 7.84 10.63
CA GLU A 151 -2.58 8.88 11.10
C GLU A 151 -2.29 9.91 10.00
N ALA A 152 -2.08 9.45 8.76
CA ALA A 152 -1.89 10.32 7.61
C ALA A 152 -3.16 11.11 7.28
N ARG A 153 -4.34 10.49 7.43
CA ARG A 153 -5.63 11.17 7.26
C ARG A 153 -5.84 12.26 8.31
N ALA A 154 -5.57 11.95 9.58
CA ALA A 154 -5.65 12.94 10.66
C ALA A 154 -4.70 14.12 10.43
N LEU A 155 -3.48 13.88 9.95
CA LEU A 155 -2.53 14.95 9.59
C LEU A 155 -3.07 15.85 8.47
N MET A 156 -3.70 15.24 7.46
CA MET A 156 -4.28 15.97 6.34
C MET A 156 -5.49 16.80 6.76
N GLU A 157 -6.37 16.25 7.60
CA GLU A 157 -7.53 16.95 8.17
C GLU A 157 -7.08 18.18 9.00
N GLU A 158 -6.08 18.03 9.88
CA GLU A 158 -5.54 19.16 10.65
C GLU A 158 -4.86 20.20 9.76
N ALA A 159 -4.10 19.79 8.73
CA ALA A 159 -3.48 20.71 7.79
C ALA A 159 -4.53 21.53 7.01
N TRP A 160 -5.65 20.90 6.64
CA TRP A 160 -6.76 21.57 5.98
C TRP A 160 -7.44 22.59 6.90
N MET A 161 -7.67 22.22 8.16
CA MET A 161 -8.23 23.11 9.17
C MET A 161 -7.33 24.34 9.42
N VAL A 162 -6.02 24.14 9.57
CA VAL A 162 -5.04 25.23 9.69
C VAL A 162 -5.07 26.14 8.48
N SER A 163 -5.10 25.59 7.27
CA SER A 163 -5.14 26.37 6.03
C SER A 163 -6.40 27.22 5.93
N ARG A 164 -7.56 26.65 6.29
CA ARG A 164 -8.84 27.36 6.32
C ARG A 164 -8.82 28.52 7.32
N LEU A 165 -8.31 28.28 8.54
CA LEU A 165 -8.17 29.32 9.56
C LEU A 165 -7.19 30.42 9.13
N ALA A 166 -6.09 30.08 8.46
CA ALA A 166 -5.12 31.05 7.96
C ALA A 166 -5.78 31.99 6.94
N VAL A 167 -6.56 31.46 6.00
CA VAL A 167 -7.33 32.27 5.04
C VAL A 167 -8.33 33.16 5.76
N GLU A 168 -9.03 32.66 6.78
CA GLU A 168 -9.96 33.49 7.54
C GLU A 168 -9.24 34.64 8.27
N VAL A 169 -8.10 34.37 8.92
CA VAL A 169 -7.26 35.39 9.56
C VAL A 169 -6.82 36.45 8.56
N GLU A 170 -6.32 36.06 7.39
CA GLU A 170 -5.90 36.99 6.34
C GLU A 170 -7.04 37.91 5.91
N THR A 171 -8.23 37.36 5.67
CA THR A 171 -9.39 38.15 5.25
C THR A 171 -9.85 39.13 6.33
N ARG A 172 -9.80 38.75 7.62
CA ARG A 172 -10.14 39.65 8.73
C ARG A 172 -9.10 40.76 8.89
N ILE A 173 -7.82 40.43 8.78
CA ILE A 173 -6.72 41.41 8.82
C ILE A 173 -6.86 42.44 7.69
N ASP A 174 -7.19 42.01 6.47
CA ASP A 174 -7.33 42.92 5.35
C ASP A 174 -8.54 43.84 5.49
N LYS A 175 -9.68 43.33 6.00
CA LYS A 175 -10.83 44.17 6.39
C LYS A 175 -10.44 45.23 7.44
N TYR A 176 -9.65 44.86 8.45
CA TYR A 176 -9.16 45.79 9.46
C TYR A 176 -8.22 46.86 8.87
N LYS A 177 -7.30 46.47 7.98
CA LYS A 177 -6.43 47.42 7.27
C LYS A 177 -7.25 48.41 6.43
N GLU A 178 -8.32 47.95 5.78
CA GLU A 178 -9.21 48.81 5.01
C GLU A 178 -9.98 49.80 5.89
N SER A 179 -10.53 49.36 7.02
CA SER A 179 -11.22 50.26 7.96
C SER A 179 -10.27 51.32 8.51
N LYS A 180 -9.03 50.94 8.87
CA LYS A 180 -8.00 51.90 9.30
C LYS A 180 -7.59 52.88 8.20
N LYS A 181 -7.52 52.45 6.94
CA LYS A 181 -7.29 53.36 5.80
C LYS A 181 -8.43 54.35 5.61
N LYS A 182 -9.70 53.92 5.80
CA LYS A 182 -10.87 54.81 5.73
C LYS A 182 -10.86 55.83 6.86
N GLU A 183 -10.67 55.39 8.10
CA GLU A 183 -10.56 56.25 9.28
C GLU A 183 -9.45 57.30 9.12
N LYS A 184 -8.27 56.89 8.62
CA LYS A 184 -7.19 57.83 8.33
C LYS A 184 -7.59 58.89 7.30
N LYS A 185 -8.25 58.49 6.20
CA LYS A 185 -8.72 59.44 5.18
C LYS A 185 -9.75 60.42 5.75
N GLU A 186 -10.64 59.95 6.63
CA GLU A 186 -11.61 60.81 7.31
C GLU A 186 -10.91 61.82 8.22
N LEU A 187 -9.95 61.39 9.04
CA LEU A 187 -9.14 62.26 9.87
C LEU A 187 -8.32 63.28 9.06
N ASP A 188 -7.73 62.86 7.93
CA ASP A 188 -7.01 63.75 7.03
C ASP A 188 -7.96 64.80 6.41
N ASN A 189 -9.16 64.40 5.99
CA ASN A 189 -10.19 65.31 5.48
C ASN A 189 -10.65 66.31 6.56
N SER A 190 -10.87 65.84 7.79
CA SER A 190 -11.20 66.71 8.93
C SER A 190 -10.08 67.69 9.25
N LEU A 191 -8.82 67.26 9.17
CA LEU A 191 -7.67 68.13 9.37
C LEU A 191 -7.61 69.21 8.29
N ILE A 192 -7.81 68.86 7.01
CA ILE A 192 -7.86 69.83 5.91
C ILE A 192 -8.97 70.85 6.17
N SER A 193 -10.18 70.40 6.49
CA SER A 193 -11.31 71.28 6.84
C SER A 193 -10.96 72.26 7.97
N LEU A 194 -10.35 71.75 9.06
CA LEU A 194 -9.91 72.59 10.18
C LEU A 194 -8.80 73.58 9.81
N THR A 195 -7.91 73.22 8.87
CA THR A 195 -6.87 74.15 8.38
C THR A 195 -7.46 75.24 7.49
N GLU A 196 -8.48 74.93 6.69
CA GLU A 196 -9.21 75.90 5.88
C GLU A 196 -10.02 76.86 6.76
N GLU A 197 -10.75 76.35 7.75
CA GLU A 197 -11.46 77.17 8.74
C GLU A 197 -10.49 78.09 9.50
N ASN A 198 -9.35 77.58 9.97
CA ASN A 198 -8.32 78.41 10.60
C ASN A 198 -7.78 79.49 9.66
N ARG A 199 -7.65 79.19 8.36
CA ARG A 199 -7.23 80.17 7.35
C ARG A 199 -8.28 81.25 7.17
N ASP A 200 -9.57 80.91 7.17
CA ASP A 200 -10.66 81.86 7.03
C ASP A 200 -10.87 82.71 8.29
N VAL A 201 -10.74 82.13 9.49
CA VAL A 201 -10.69 82.89 10.75
C VAL A 201 -9.53 83.89 10.74
N ASN A 202 -8.36 83.49 10.25
CA ASN A 202 -7.20 84.39 10.16
C ASN A 202 -7.43 85.53 9.14
N LYS A 203 -8.11 85.26 8.01
CA LYS A 203 -8.54 86.32 7.08
C LYS A 203 -9.52 87.28 7.75
N LEU A 204 -10.52 86.77 8.47
CA LEU A 204 -11.50 87.59 9.21
C LEU A 204 -10.82 88.45 10.29
N LEU A 205 -9.87 87.89 11.04
CA LEU A 205 -9.08 88.64 12.02
C LEU A 205 -8.29 89.77 11.37
N ARG A 206 -7.67 89.53 10.20
CA ARG A 206 -6.97 90.60 9.45
C ARG A 206 -7.93 91.69 9.01
N ILE A 207 -9.12 91.34 8.52
CA ILE A 207 -10.14 92.31 8.12
C ILE A 207 -10.60 93.13 9.34
N ALA A 208 -10.92 92.49 10.46
CA ALA A 208 -11.33 93.16 11.68
C ALA A 208 -10.23 94.06 12.26
N LEU A 209 -8.96 93.66 12.17
CA LEU A 209 -7.83 94.51 12.56
C LEU A 209 -7.69 95.74 11.65
N LEU A 210 -7.84 95.57 10.33
CA LEU A 210 -7.81 96.70 9.39
C LEU A 210 -8.99 97.66 9.60
N GLU A 211 -10.18 97.13 9.88
CA GLU A 211 -11.37 97.92 10.19
C GLU A 211 -11.22 98.67 11.52
N LYS A 212 -10.65 98.01 12.55
CA LYS A 212 -10.29 98.65 13.81
C LYS A 212 -9.28 99.78 13.60
N GLU A 213 -8.21 99.55 12.82
CA GLU A 213 -7.23 100.60 12.50
C GLU A 213 -7.85 101.76 11.72
N ALA A 214 -8.81 101.49 10.83
CA ALA A 214 -9.54 102.53 10.10
C ALA A 214 -10.45 103.36 11.04
N MET A 215 -11.13 102.72 11.99
CA MET A 215 -11.94 103.38 13.01
C MET A 215 -11.09 104.16 14.01
N GLU A 216 -9.93 103.63 14.41
CA GLU A 216 -8.97 104.35 15.26
C GLU A 216 -8.42 105.60 14.56
N LYS A 217 -8.10 105.52 13.26
CA LYS A 217 -7.72 106.71 12.47
C LYS A 217 -8.84 107.73 12.35
N LYS A 218 -10.09 107.28 12.17
CA LYS A 218 -11.27 108.16 12.13
C LYS A 218 -11.52 108.84 13.48
N ASN A 219 -11.37 108.12 14.60
CA ASN A 219 -11.49 108.68 15.94
C ASN A 219 -10.31 109.60 16.30
N GLN A 220 -9.12 109.36 15.76
CA GLN A 220 -7.97 110.26 15.88
C GLN A 220 -8.23 111.57 15.12
N GLU A 221 -8.84 111.52 13.94
CA GLU A 221 -9.27 112.71 13.18
C GLU A 221 -10.42 113.49 13.85
N GLU A 222 -11.28 112.82 14.64
CA GLU A 222 -12.31 113.49 15.46
C GLU A 222 -11.77 114.09 16.77
N THR A 223 -10.65 113.60 17.30
CA THR A 223 -10.05 114.11 18.57
C THR A 223 -9.05 115.25 18.38
N ASP A 224 -8.59 115.49 17.15
CA ASP A 224 -7.70 116.63 16.84
C ASP A 224 -8.45 117.97 16.61
N ASN A 225 -9.80 117.99 16.68
CA ASN A 225 -10.59 119.20 16.41
C ASN A 225 -11.33 119.82 17.60
N ASP A 226 -11.33 119.26 18.81
CA ASP A 226 -11.96 119.95 19.94
C ASP A 226 -11.21 119.77 21.26
N SER A 227 -10.59 120.87 21.68
CA SER A 227 -10.14 121.11 23.05
C SER A 227 -11.33 121.37 23.98
N LEU A 228 -11.70 120.40 24.83
CA LEU A 228 -12.02 120.59 26.27
C LEU A 228 -12.66 119.33 26.89
N GLY A 229 -12.06 118.85 27.99
CA GLY A 229 -12.81 118.53 29.21
C GLY A 229 -13.55 117.18 29.32
N GLY A 230 -13.06 116.36 30.26
CA GLY A 230 -13.95 115.79 31.28
C GLY A 230 -14.12 114.27 31.33
N ASN A 231 -13.36 113.66 32.24
CA ASN A 231 -13.56 112.39 32.95
C ASN A 231 -15.00 111.82 33.02
N ILE A 232 -15.07 110.47 33.02
CA ILE A 232 -16.06 109.51 33.61
C ILE A 232 -16.08 108.32 32.61
N LEU A 233 -15.46 107.15 32.81
CA LEU A 233 -15.41 106.25 33.96
C LEU A 233 -14.16 105.37 33.90
N GLY A 234 -13.50 105.23 35.04
CA GLY A 234 -12.57 104.12 35.28
C GLY A 234 -13.31 102.84 35.63
N LEU A 235 -12.75 101.72 35.17
CA LEU A 235 -12.57 100.42 35.84
C LEU A 235 -12.29 99.34 34.77
N PRO A 236 -11.41 98.36 35.04
CA PRO A 236 -10.03 98.52 35.47
C PRO A 236 -9.07 97.80 34.51
N GLU A 237 -7.80 98.21 34.55
CA GLU A 237 -6.65 97.49 34.01
C GLU A 237 -6.60 96.06 34.57
N ARG A 238 -7.21 95.10 33.88
CA ARG A 238 -6.86 93.70 34.05
C ARG A 238 -5.66 93.41 33.18
N CYS A 239 -4.50 93.54 33.83
CA CYS A 239 -3.30 92.73 33.62
C CYS A 239 -3.32 91.92 32.32
N SER A 240 -2.67 92.48 31.30
CA SER A 240 -2.14 91.72 30.17
C SER A 240 -1.15 90.69 30.73
N VAL A 241 -1.65 89.55 31.20
CA VAL A 241 -0.83 88.37 31.38
C VAL A 241 -0.33 88.04 29.98
N ARG A 242 0.95 88.35 29.76
CA ARG A 242 1.72 87.90 28.61
C ARG A 242 1.78 86.37 28.70
N ILE A 243 0.70 85.69 28.30
CA ILE A 243 0.70 84.26 28.03
C ILE A 243 1.55 84.11 26.78
N ARG A 244 2.81 83.72 27.02
CA ARG A 244 3.77 83.35 26.00
C ARG A 244 3.23 82.07 25.35
N PHE A 245 2.50 82.19 24.25
CA PHE A 245 2.23 81.06 23.37
C PHE A 245 3.57 80.66 22.72
N ASN A 246 4.25 79.68 23.31
CA ASN A 246 5.39 79.02 22.70
C ASN A 246 4.87 78.14 21.55
N PHE A 247 4.70 78.71 20.37
CA PHE A 247 4.76 77.92 19.14
C PHE A 247 6.21 77.46 18.97
N LYS A 248 6.50 76.21 19.32
CA LYS A 248 7.67 75.49 18.79
C LYS A 248 7.38 75.21 17.31
N ASN A 249 7.73 76.16 16.46
CA ASN A 249 7.97 75.90 15.05
C ASN A 249 9.47 76.13 14.83
N ASP A 250 10.23 75.04 14.86
CA ASP A 250 11.62 75.03 14.41
C ASP A 250 11.64 75.11 12.88
N TYR A 251 11.50 76.33 12.35
CA TYR A 251 12.06 76.68 11.04
C TYR A 251 12.66 78.08 11.12
N SER A 252 13.98 78.09 11.22
CA SER A 252 14.87 79.22 11.04
C SER A 252 14.77 79.76 9.60
N CYS A 253 14.37 81.02 9.43
CA CYS A 253 15.19 82.08 8.82
C CYS A 253 14.35 83.29 8.35
N CYS A 254 14.63 84.39 9.05
CA CYS A 254 14.53 85.80 8.71
C CYS A 254 14.28 86.20 7.23
N SER A 255 13.24 87.01 7.01
CA SER A 255 13.44 88.33 6.39
C SER A 255 12.40 89.31 6.94
N GLY A 256 12.89 90.25 7.75
CA GLY A 256 12.09 91.32 8.33
C GLY A 256 11.74 92.36 7.27
N ALA A 257 10.48 92.78 7.31
CA ALA A 257 9.99 93.97 6.66
C ALA A 257 10.58 95.24 7.30
N PHE A 258 10.80 96.28 6.50
CA PHE A 258 10.32 97.62 6.86
C PHE A 258 10.13 98.48 5.60
N ARG A 259 9.00 99.20 5.60
CA ARG A 259 8.52 100.16 4.61
C ARG A 259 8.55 101.55 5.29
N GLY A 260 8.91 102.60 4.58
CA GLY A 260 8.86 104.00 5.05
C GLY A 260 9.62 104.93 4.08
N VAL A 261 8.98 105.56 3.09
CA VAL A 261 8.35 106.91 3.11
C VAL A 261 9.37 108.07 2.96
N CYS A 262 8.91 109.12 2.25
CA CYS A 262 9.54 110.38 1.85
C CYS A 262 10.30 110.30 0.51
N GLY A 263 10.05 111.13 -0.51
CA GLY A 263 9.34 112.40 -0.57
C GLY A 263 10.16 113.39 -1.38
N GLY A 264 9.49 114.19 -2.23
CA GLY A 264 10.00 115.46 -2.78
C GLY A 264 10.56 115.37 -4.21
N THR A 265 9.83 115.84 -5.23
CA THR A 265 9.81 117.22 -5.77
C THR A 265 11.14 117.69 -6.40
N GLN A 266 11.10 117.79 -7.74
CA GLN A 266 11.14 119.04 -8.51
C GLN A 266 12.35 119.99 -8.35
N GLY A 267 12.84 120.49 -9.49
CA GLY A 267 13.65 121.71 -9.55
C GLY A 267 15.02 121.45 -10.16
N VAL A 268 15.20 121.72 -11.46
CA VAL A 268 15.73 123.01 -11.92
C VAL A 268 17.11 123.29 -11.32
N ILE A 269 18.15 122.89 -12.06
CA ILE A 269 19.50 123.41 -11.88
C ILE A 269 19.47 124.87 -12.36
N ARG A 270 19.28 125.80 -11.43
CA ARG A 270 19.68 127.20 -11.60
C ARG A 270 21.02 127.33 -10.89
N LEU A 271 22.07 127.51 -11.69
CA LEU A 271 23.40 127.92 -11.26
C LEU A 271 23.27 129.22 -10.45
N LEU A 272 23.52 129.14 -9.15
CA LEU A 272 23.78 130.29 -8.29
C LEU A 272 24.93 129.91 -7.35
N GLU A 273 25.96 130.74 -7.45
CA GLU A 273 27.20 130.69 -6.68
C GLU A 273 26.93 130.52 -5.18
N CYS A 274 27.59 129.54 -4.57
CA CYS A 274 27.83 129.54 -3.14
C CYS A 274 29.28 129.10 -2.88
N ARG A 275 30.16 130.08 -3.03
CA ARG A 275 31.55 130.04 -2.57
C ARG A 275 31.52 130.16 -1.06
N VAL A 276 31.70 129.02 -0.37
CA VAL A 276 32.18 128.79 1.01
C VAL A 276 31.50 127.51 1.50
N CYS A 277 32.28 126.43 1.65
CA CYS A 277 32.17 125.44 2.73
C CYS A 277 33.24 124.34 2.54
N LEU A 278 34.49 124.73 2.82
CA LEU A 278 35.62 123.83 3.11
C LEU A 278 35.39 123.09 4.46
N GLY A 279 34.29 122.33 4.55
CA GLY A 279 33.84 121.61 5.75
C GLY A 279 32.98 120.36 5.49
N MET A 280 32.76 119.99 4.22
CA MET A 280 31.99 118.79 3.78
C MET A 280 32.87 117.57 3.45
N LEU A 281 34.20 117.69 3.61
CA LEU A 281 35.15 116.60 3.34
C LEU A 281 35.02 115.37 4.29
N PRO A 282 34.71 115.50 5.60
CA PRO A 282 34.60 114.33 6.49
C PRO A 282 33.28 113.55 6.35
N THR A 283 32.22 114.15 5.81
CA THR A 283 30.87 113.56 5.72
C THR A 283 30.68 112.69 4.47
N VAL A 284 31.32 113.04 3.36
CA VAL A 284 31.32 112.22 2.12
C VAL A 284 32.28 111.04 2.27
N ALA A 285 33.45 111.24 2.88
CA ALA A 285 34.41 110.17 3.12
C ALA A 285 33.83 109.05 4.01
N SER A 286 33.12 109.40 5.09
CA SER A 286 32.51 108.42 6.00
C SER A 286 31.33 107.67 5.39
N THR A 287 30.55 108.31 4.52
CA THR A 287 29.46 107.64 3.79
C THR A 287 30.00 106.66 2.74
N VAL A 288 31.04 107.03 1.99
CA VAL A 288 31.73 106.13 1.06
C VAL A 288 32.40 104.97 1.79
N GLU A 289 33.07 105.23 2.92
CA GLU A 289 33.70 104.18 3.72
C GLU A 289 32.67 103.16 4.25
N ARG A 290 31.50 103.62 4.70
CA ARG A 290 30.39 102.76 5.11
C ARG A 290 29.86 101.93 3.96
N ILE A 291 29.66 102.54 2.78
CA ILE A 291 29.23 101.81 1.57
C ILE A 291 30.27 100.75 1.18
N MET A 292 31.56 101.08 1.20
CA MET A 292 32.63 100.12 0.89
C MET A 292 32.70 98.98 1.90
N LYS A 293 32.52 99.24 3.20
CA LYS A 293 32.46 98.21 4.23
C LYS A 293 31.24 97.30 4.03
N ASN A 294 30.07 97.87 3.73
CA ASN A 294 28.86 97.10 3.43
C ASN A 294 29.03 96.23 2.19
N LEU A 295 29.53 96.79 1.08
CA LEU A 295 29.79 96.02 -0.15
C LEU A 295 30.83 94.92 0.08
N ARG A 296 31.86 95.16 0.89
CA ARG A 296 32.83 94.10 1.26
C ARG A 296 32.17 92.98 2.04
N LEU A 297 31.31 93.30 3.00
CA LEU A 297 30.55 92.30 3.75
C LEU A 297 29.63 91.50 2.84
N GLU A 298 28.88 92.17 1.96
CA GLU A 298 28.03 91.52 0.95
C GLU A 298 28.83 90.60 0.02
N ILE A 299 29.99 91.05 -0.48
CA ILE A 299 30.88 90.22 -1.30
C ILE A 299 31.35 88.98 -0.52
N THR A 300 31.70 89.12 0.76
CA THR A 300 32.07 87.95 1.58
C THR A 300 30.90 87.00 1.84
N GLN A 301 29.70 87.54 2.05
CA GLN A 301 28.49 86.75 2.27
C GLN A 301 28.09 85.99 1.00
N LEU A 302 28.10 86.65 -0.16
CA LEU A 302 27.80 86.03 -1.45
C LEU A 302 28.80 84.94 -1.83
N ARG A 303 30.09 85.13 -1.52
CA ARG A 303 31.11 84.09 -1.70
C ARG A 303 30.86 82.89 -0.81
N LYS A 304 30.49 83.12 0.45
CA LYS A 304 30.15 82.04 1.38
C LYS A 304 28.92 81.26 0.91
N SER A 305 27.84 81.95 0.51
CA SER A 305 26.63 81.30 0.00
C SER A 305 26.87 80.56 -1.32
N LEU A 306 27.76 81.07 -2.18
CA LEU A 306 28.16 80.37 -3.40
C LEU A 306 28.91 79.07 -3.08
N GLU A 307 29.83 79.10 -2.11
CA GLU A 307 30.58 77.92 -1.70
C GLU A 307 29.68 76.89 -1.00
N GLU A 308 28.76 77.35 -0.14
CA GLU A 308 27.73 76.49 0.46
C GLU A 308 26.88 75.83 -0.62
N SER A 309 26.39 76.58 -1.63
CA SER A 309 25.63 76.03 -2.75
C SER A 309 26.41 75.03 -3.60
N ARG A 310 27.72 75.25 -3.80
CA ARG A 310 28.59 74.29 -4.50
C ARG A 310 28.74 72.99 -3.72
N SER A 311 28.99 73.08 -2.41
CA SER A 311 29.09 71.92 -1.54
C SER A 311 27.79 71.10 -1.51
N ASP A 312 26.64 71.77 -1.50
CA ASP A 312 25.34 71.11 -1.58
C ASP A 312 25.13 70.42 -2.94
N THR A 313 25.58 71.04 -4.03
CA THR A 313 25.51 70.46 -5.37
C THR A 313 26.39 69.22 -5.49
N GLU A 314 27.63 69.27 -4.98
CA GLU A 314 28.53 68.11 -4.93
C GLU A 314 27.95 66.96 -4.09
N ARG A 315 27.33 67.29 -2.95
CA ARG A 315 26.65 66.30 -2.10
C ARG A 315 25.48 65.65 -2.83
N LEU A 316 24.64 66.43 -3.51
CA LEU A 316 23.53 65.91 -4.30
C LEU A 316 24.05 65.03 -5.45
N GLN A 317 25.10 65.45 -6.15
CA GLN A 317 25.74 64.67 -7.20
C GLN A 317 26.25 63.33 -6.66
N CYS A 318 26.91 63.32 -5.50
CA CYS A 318 27.37 62.09 -4.85
C CYS A 318 26.20 61.14 -4.49
N LEU A 319 25.07 61.68 -4.02
CA LEU A 319 23.86 60.87 -3.76
C LEU A 319 23.26 60.31 -5.05
N THR A 320 23.20 61.11 -6.12
CA THR A 320 22.71 60.66 -7.42
C THR A 320 23.62 59.57 -8.01
N ASP A 321 24.94 59.70 -7.89
CA ASP A 321 25.88 58.68 -8.35
C ASP A 321 25.76 57.37 -7.56
N LYS A 322 25.52 57.45 -6.25
CA LYS A 322 25.23 56.28 -5.41
C LYS A 322 23.93 55.60 -5.83
N GLN A 323 22.87 56.37 -6.00
CA GLN A 323 21.59 55.85 -6.49
C GLN A 323 21.73 55.22 -7.87
N ALA A 324 22.48 55.83 -8.78
CA ALA A 324 22.71 55.28 -10.12
C ALA A 324 23.47 53.93 -10.06
N LYS A 325 24.46 53.79 -9.18
CA LYS A 325 25.17 52.52 -8.95
C LYS A 325 24.26 51.45 -8.37
N GLU A 326 23.50 51.76 -7.32
CA GLU A 326 22.52 50.84 -6.72
C GLU A 326 21.47 50.37 -7.74
N ILE A 327 20.97 51.28 -8.59
CA ILE A 327 20.03 50.93 -9.66
C ILE A 327 20.69 49.99 -10.69
N ALA A 328 21.95 50.22 -11.04
CA ALA A 328 22.68 49.36 -11.98
C ALA A 328 22.93 47.96 -11.40
N GLU A 329 23.30 47.86 -10.12
CA GLU A 329 23.48 46.59 -9.41
C GLU A 329 22.17 45.83 -9.28
N ASN A 330 21.09 46.50 -8.85
CA ASN A 330 19.75 45.89 -8.77
C ASN A 330 19.27 45.41 -10.14
N LYS A 331 19.57 46.12 -11.23
CA LYS A 331 19.24 45.70 -12.60
C LYS A 331 19.97 44.44 -13.01
N LEU A 332 21.22 44.25 -12.60
CA LEU A 332 21.96 43.01 -12.86
C LEU A 332 21.39 41.86 -12.02
N TYR A 333 21.11 42.11 -10.74
CA TYR A 333 20.51 41.12 -9.85
C TYR A 333 19.15 40.61 -10.36
N ILE A 334 18.28 41.51 -10.83
CA ILE A 334 17.00 41.15 -11.45
C ILE A 334 17.21 40.24 -12.66
N LYS A 335 18.16 40.56 -13.55
CA LYS A 335 18.47 39.70 -14.71
C LYS A 335 18.97 38.32 -14.31
N GLU A 336 19.82 38.22 -13.29
CA GLU A 336 20.26 36.92 -12.79
C GLU A 336 19.09 36.10 -12.21
N LEU A 337 18.11 36.74 -11.57
CA LEU A 337 16.90 36.07 -11.10
C LEU A 337 16.03 35.61 -12.27
N GLU A 338 15.84 36.43 -13.30
CA GLU A 338 15.13 36.05 -14.53
C GLU A 338 15.82 34.87 -15.24
N ASP A 339 17.15 34.85 -15.28
CA ASP A 339 17.93 33.73 -15.85
C ASP A 339 17.75 32.44 -15.04
N ARG A 340 17.79 32.53 -13.71
CA ARG A 340 17.53 31.38 -12.82
C ARG A 340 16.10 30.88 -12.99
N GLU A 341 15.13 31.78 -13.09
CA GLU A 341 13.72 31.43 -13.34
C GLU A 341 13.57 30.70 -14.68
N ARG A 342 14.21 31.18 -15.75
CA ARG A 342 14.18 30.52 -17.06
C ARG A 342 14.76 29.11 -17.03
N VAL A 343 15.90 28.92 -16.36
CA VAL A 343 16.52 27.59 -16.21
C VAL A 343 15.64 26.67 -15.37
N LEU A 344 15.07 27.16 -14.27
CA LEU A 344 14.15 26.37 -13.46
C LEU A 344 12.89 25.98 -14.24
N ALA A 345 12.33 26.88 -15.05
CA ALA A 345 11.19 26.58 -15.90
C ALA A 345 11.50 25.49 -16.93
N GLN A 346 12.68 25.53 -17.56
CA GLN A 346 13.15 24.47 -18.47
C GLN A 346 13.31 23.13 -17.74
N ASN A 347 13.95 23.13 -16.57
CA ASN A 347 14.11 21.91 -15.78
C ASN A 347 12.76 21.29 -15.37
N VAL A 348 11.77 22.13 -15.03
CA VAL A 348 10.40 21.66 -14.73
C VAL A 348 9.76 21.05 -15.96
N GLU A 349 9.91 21.66 -17.14
CA GLU A 349 9.37 21.11 -18.40
C GLU A 349 10.02 19.76 -18.76
N GLU A 350 11.34 19.64 -18.61
CA GLU A 350 12.07 18.38 -18.81
C GLU A 350 11.59 17.28 -17.85
N LEU A 351 11.50 17.59 -16.55
CA LEU A 351 10.97 16.64 -15.55
C LEU A 351 9.52 16.24 -15.84
N LEU A 352 8.69 17.16 -16.34
CA LEU A 352 7.32 16.83 -16.74
C LEU A 352 7.26 15.88 -17.94
N MET A 353 8.22 15.97 -18.87
CA MET A 353 8.34 15.03 -19.98
C MET A 353 8.81 13.65 -19.49
N GLU A 354 9.81 13.59 -18.61
CA GLU A 354 10.26 12.33 -17.99
C GLU A 354 9.14 11.65 -17.18
N ILE A 355 8.34 12.42 -16.42
CA ILE A 355 7.18 11.89 -15.71
C ILE A 355 6.19 11.25 -16.67
N LYS A 356 5.85 11.90 -17.79
CA LYS A 356 4.93 11.33 -18.78
C LYS A 356 5.48 10.04 -19.40
N GLU A 357 6.76 10.00 -19.74
CA GLU A 357 7.40 8.80 -20.29
C GLU A 357 7.35 7.63 -19.28
N THR A 358 7.67 7.89 -18.01
CA THR A 358 7.60 6.86 -16.96
C THR A 358 6.16 6.42 -16.67
N GLU A 359 5.18 7.32 -16.75
CA GLU A 359 3.75 6.99 -16.63
C GLU A 359 3.30 6.06 -17.77
N GLU A 360 3.72 6.33 -19.00
CA GLU A 360 3.46 5.46 -20.15
C GLU A 360 4.11 4.08 -19.98
N GLU A 361 5.35 4.02 -19.50
CA GLU A 361 6.02 2.76 -19.20
C GLU A 361 5.26 1.97 -18.12
N VAL A 362 4.88 2.63 -17.02
CA VAL A 362 4.05 2.03 -15.98
C VAL A 362 2.74 1.50 -16.56
N ALA A 363 2.09 2.22 -17.48
CA ALA A 363 0.90 1.74 -18.16
C ALA A 363 1.17 0.50 -19.04
N ARG A 364 2.30 0.45 -19.75
CA ARG A 364 2.71 -0.74 -20.52
C ARG A 364 2.94 -1.95 -19.60
N TRP A 365 3.65 -1.77 -18.49
CA TRP A 365 3.88 -2.83 -17.50
C TRP A 365 2.58 -3.33 -16.88
N LYS A 366 1.65 -2.43 -16.53
CA LYS A 366 0.32 -2.81 -16.04
C LYS A 366 -0.44 -3.66 -17.05
N ASN A 367 -0.49 -3.24 -18.31
CA ASN A 367 -1.16 -4.00 -19.37
C ASN A 367 -0.51 -5.38 -19.58
N ALA A 368 0.82 -5.48 -19.51
CA ALA A 368 1.51 -6.77 -19.60
C ALA A 368 1.13 -7.70 -18.45
N CYS A 369 1.13 -7.19 -17.21
CA CYS A 369 0.70 -7.96 -16.04
C CYS A 369 -0.77 -8.43 -16.16
N GLU A 370 -1.67 -7.59 -16.65
CA GLU A 370 -3.06 -7.96 -16.86
C GLU A 370 -3.20 -9.09 -17.89
N LEU A 371 -2.44 -9.05 -18.98
CA LEU A 371 -2.42 -10.11 -19.99
C LEU A 371 -1.85 -11.42 -19.43
N GLU A 372 -0.80 -11.37 -18.61
CA GLU A 372 -0.24 -12.55 -17.94
C GLU A 372 -1.24 -13.17 -16.95
N VAL A 373 -1.95 -12.35 -16.18
CA VAL A 373 -3.01 -12.81 -15.29
C VAL A 373 -4.14 -13.48 -16.08
N GLU A 374 -4.56 -12.89 -17.20
CA GLU A 374 -5.61 -13.46 -18.04
C GLU A 374 -5.18 -14.77 -18.70
N ALA A 375 -3.93 -14.84 -19.18
CA ALA A 375 -3.34 -16.08 -19.67
C ALA A 375 -3.28 -17.16 -18.56
N GLY A 376 -2.91 -16.77 -17.34
CA GLY A 376 -2.90 -17.65 -16.17
C GLY A 376 -4.29 -18.20 -15.83
N LYS A 377 -5.33 -17.36 -15.88
CA LYS A 377 -6.72 -17.82 -15.68
C LYS A 377 -7.14 -18.83 -16.75
N ASN A 378 -6.87 -18.53 -18.02
CA ASN A 378 -7.22 -19.44 -19.12
C ASN A 378 -6.55 -20.81 -18.96
N GLU A 379 -5.27 -20.85 -18.59
CA GLU A 379 -4.56 -22.11 -18.35
C GLU A 379 -5.14 -22.88 -17.14
N ILE A 380 -5.56 -22.18 -16.07
CA ILE A 380 -6.24 -22.81 -14.93
C ILE A 380 -7.56 -23.43 -15.38
N GLU A 381 -8.36 -22.70 -16.16
CA GLU A 381 -9.64 -23.22 -16.68
C GLU A 381 -9.44 -24.45 -17.59
N GLU A 382 -8.40 -24.47 -18.42
CA GLU A 382 -8.04 -25.64 -19.22
C GLU A 382 -7.62 -26.83 -18.36
N ARG A 383 -6.80 -26.59 -17.34
CA ARG A 383 -6.42 -27.64 -16.37
C ARG A 383 -7.62 -28.19 -15.63
N ASP A 384 -8.56 -27.35 -15.22
CA ASP A 384 -9.78 -27.79 -14.55
C ASP A 384 -10.67 -28.65 -15.46
N LYS A 385 -10.76 -28.32 -16.76
CA LYS A 385 -11.44 -29.18 -17.75
C LYS A 385 -10.78 -30.55 -17.86
N VAL A 386 -9.45 -30.60 -17.91
CA VAL A 386 -8.70 -31.87 -17.95
C VAL A 386 -8.90 -32.68 -16.67
N VAL A 387 -8.82 -32.03 -15.50
CA VAL A 387 -9.07 -32.67 -14.20
C VAL A 387 -10.49 -33.23 -14.13
N ALA A 388 -11.50 -32.51 -14.64
CA ALA A 388 -12.87 -32.99 -14.70
C ALA A 388 -13.01 -34.23 -15.60
N ALA A 389 -12.39 -34.22 -16.79
CA ALA A 389 -12.39 -35.36 -17.70
C ALA A 389 -11.68 -36.59 -17.08
N LEU A 390 -10.51 -36.39 -16.46
CA LEU A 390 -9.78 -37.47 -15.78
C LEU A 390 -10.57 -38.03 -14.59
N LYS A 391 -11.24 -37.18 -13.81
CA LYS A 391 -12.15 -37.64 -12.74
C LYS A 391 -13.28 -38.49 -13.31
N GLN A 392 -13.85 -38.11 -14.45
CA GLN A 392 -14.90 -38.90 -15.10
C GLN A 392 -14.38 -40.27 -15.57
N GLU A 393 -13.21 -40.32 -16.20
CA GLU A 393 -12.59 -41.60 -16.61
C GLU A 393 -12.20 -42.48 -15.40
N LEU A 394 -11.74 -41.87 -14.31
CA LEU A 394 -11.49 -42.58 -13.05
C LEU A 394 -12.78 -43.19 -12.49
N GLN A 395 -13.91 -42.46 -12.54
CA GLN A 395 -15.19 -43.01 -12.09
C GLN A 395 -15.68 -44.15 -12.99
N LYS A 396 -15.50 -44.06 -14.31
CA LYS A 396 -15.85 -45.15 -15.25
C LYS A 396 -15.02 -46.40 -14.98
N THR A 397 -13.71 -46.26 -14.78
CA THR A 397 -12.81 -47.40 -14.49
C THR A 397 -13.06 -47.99 -13.10
N LYS A 398 -13.42 -47.17 -12.11
CA LYS A 398 -13.87 -47.65 -10.81
C LYS A 398 -15.15 -48.48 -10.93
N ALA A 399 -16.16 -47.99 -11.67
CA ALA A 399 -17.40 -48.72 -11.89
C ALA A 399 -17.17 -50.05 -12.63
N SER A 400 -16.28 -50.08 -13.63
CA SER A 400 -15.94 -51.32 -14.34
C SER A 400 -15.19 -52.31 -13.45
N LEU A 401 -14.30 -51.83 -12.57
CA LEU A 401 -13.63 -52.64 -11.57
C LEU A 401 -14.61 -53.23 -10.55
N ASP A 402 -15.59 -52.45 -10.07
CA ASP A 402 -16.61 -52.92 -9.13
C ASP A 402 -17.46 -54.05 -9.75
N ILE A 403 -17.81 -53.93 -11.04
CA ILE A 403 -18.51 -54.98 -11.79
C ILE A 403 -17.62 -56.24 -11.91
N ALA A 404 -16.33 -56.09 -12.21
CA ALA A 404 -15.40 -57.21 -12.30
C ALA A 404 -15.21 -57.91 -10.95
N ASN A 405 -15.10 -57.16 -9.86
CA ASN A 405 -15.05 -57.69 -8.50
C ASN A 405 -16.34 -58.43 -8.13
N GLY A 406 -17.51 -57.90 -8.51
CA GLY A 406 -18.79 -58.62 -8.36
C GLY A 406 -18.80 -59.97 -9.09
N LYS A 407 -18.30 -60.00 -10.34
CA LYS A 407 -18.15 -61.25 -11.11
C LYS A 407 -17.17 -62.23 -10.48
N LEU A 408 -16.06 -61.73 -9.92
CA LEU A 408 -15.08 -62.56 -9.22
C LEU A 408 -15.73 -63.24 -8.00
N LYS A 409 -16.46 -62.48 -7.17
CA LYS A 409 -17.18 -63.03 -6.00
C LYS A 409 -18.19 -64.12 -6.39
N LEU A 410 -18.96 -63.91 -7.47
CA LEU A 410 -19.88 -64.94 -7.97
C LEU A 410 -19.13 -66.21 -8.44
N LYS A 411 -17.95 -66.06 -9.04
CA LYS A 411 -17.12 -67.21 -9.42
C LYS A 411 -16.54 -67.93 -8.20
N GLU A 412 -16.15 -67.19 -7.15
CA GLU A 412 -15.70 -67.76 -5.88
C GLU A 412 -16.83 -68.55 -5.20
N GLU A 413 -18.04 -68.00 -5.13
CA GLU A 413 -19.23 -68.68 -4.59
C GLU A 413 -19.60 -69.93 -5.40
N LEU A 414 -19.50 -69.86 -6.74
CA LEU A 414 -19.71 -71.01 -7.62
C LEU A 414 -18.65 -72.09 -7.39
N ALA A 415 -17.38 -71.72 -7.26
CA ALA A 415 -16.29 -72.64 -6.97
C ALA A 415 -16.49 -73.31 -5.59
N ASN A 416 -16.87 -72.55 -4.57
CA ASN A 416 -17.19 -73.08 -3.25
C ASN A 416 -18.37 -74.06 -3.29
N SER A 417 -19.42 -73.74 -4.06
CA SER A 417 -20.57 -74.62 -4.24
C SER A 417 -20.20 -75.91 -4.99
N ALA A 418 -19.35 -75.80 -6.02
CA ALA A 418 -18.85 -76.95 -6.77
C ALA A 418 -17.96 -77.85 -5.89
N MET A 419 -17.08 -77.27 -5.06
CA MET A 419 -16.28 -78.01 -4.08
C MET A 419 -17.17 -78.71 -3.04
N ALA A 420 -18.21 -78.04 -2.53
CA ALA A 420 -19.16 -78.66 -1.60
C ALA A 420 -19.95 -79.82 -2.24
N ALA A 421 -20.39 -79.65 -3.49
CA ALA A 421 -21.07 -80.69 -4.26
C ALA A 421 -20.14 -81.89 -4.54
N GLN A 422 -18.89 -81.63 -4.92
CA GLN A 422 -17.87 -82.68 -5.08
C GLN A 422 -17.64 -83.42 -3.77
N ALA A 423 -17.45 -82.73 -2.65
CA ALA A 423 -17.28 -83.36 -1.34
C ALA A 423 -18.51 -84.17 -0.92
N ALA A 424 -19.72 -83.79 -1.32
CA ALA A 424 -20.93 -84.57 -1.08
C ALA A 424 -20.98 -85.83 -1.97
N ALA A 425 -20.59 -85.72 -3.24
CA ALA A 425 -20.51 -86.85 -4.17
C ALA A 425 -19.44 -87.86 -3.75
N GLU A 426 -18.27 -87.41 -3.31
CA GLU A 426 -17.20 -88.27 -2.79
C GLU A 426 -17.66 -89.04 -1.54
N ARG A 427 -18.37 -88.39 -0.61
CA ARG A 427 -18.97 -89.09 0.55
C ARG A 427 -20.01 -90.13 0.12
N SER A 428 -20.82 -89.81 -0.89
CA SER A 428 -21.80 -90.76 -1.44
C SER A 428 -21.14 -91.98 -2.07
N LEU A 429 -20.05 -91.77 -2.83
CA LEU A 429 -19.26 -92.83 -3.44
C LEU A 429 -18.61 -93.72 -2.36
N GLN A 430 -17.99 -93.12 -1.34
CA GLN A 430 -17.40 -93.86 -0.22
C GLN A 430 -18.42 -94.75 0.50
N LEU A 431 -19.67 -94.27 0.67
CA LEU A 431 -20.75 -95.08 1.24
C LEU A 431 -21.22 -96.21 0.31
N ALA A 432 -21.21 -95.99 -1.00
CA ALA A 432 -21.52 -97.03 -1.98
C ALA A 432 -20.42 -98.11 -1.99
N ASP A 433 -19.15 -97.71 -1.96
CA ASP A 433 -18.01 -98.60 -1.89
C ASP A 433 -18.01 -99.43 -0.60
N SER A 434 -18.30 -98.81 0.56
CA SER A 434 -18.41 -99.55 1.83
C SER A 434 -19.54 -100.59 1.78
N ARG A 435 -20.71 -100.23 1.25
CA ARG A 435 -21.83 -101.17 1.04
C ARG A 435 -21.48 -102.28 0.07
N ALA A 436 -20.75 -101.98 -1.01
CA ALA A 436 -20.32 -102.97 -1.98
C ALA A 436 -19.31 -103.97 -1.38
N VAL A 437 -18.41 -103.50 -0.51
CA VAL A 437 -17.51 -104.37 0.26
C VAL A 437 -18.31 -105.28 1.19
N GLU A 438 -19.26 -104.75 1.95
CA GLU A 438 -20.13 -105.55 2.84
C GLU A 438 -20.93 -106.62 2.05
N LEU A 439 -21.48 -106.26 0.89
CA LEU A 439 -22.20 -107.20 0.03
C LEU A 439 -21.27 -108.28 -0.52
N ARG A 440 -20.04 -107.93 -0.92
CA ARG A 440 -19.03 -108.92 -1.34
C ARG A 440 -18.70 -109.90 -0.23
N GLN A 441 -18.49 -109.43 1.00
CA GLN A 441 -18.26 -110.29 2.16
C GLN A 441 -19.43 -111.26 2.38
N ARG A 442 -20.67 -110.77 2.33
CA ARG A 442 -21.87 -111.64 2.43
C ARG A 442 -21.94 -112.66 1.29
N MET A 443 -21.60 -112.29 0.06
CA MET A 443 -21.56 -113.24 -1.05
C MET A 443 -20.46 -114.29 -0.85
N GLU A 444 -19.28 -113.90 -0.39
CA GLU A 444 -18.19 -114.82 -0.06
C GLU A 444 -18.61 -115.79 1.05
N GLU A 445 -19.30 -115.32 2.09
CA GLU A 445 -19.89 -116.16 3.14
C GLU A 445 -20.92 -117.16 2.58
N LEU A 446 -21.86 -116.69 1.74
CA LEU A 446 -22.83 -117.56 1.09
C LEU A 446 -22.17 -118.57 0.15
N THR A 447 -21.11 -118.17 -0.55
CA THR A 447 -20.33 -119.05 -1.42
C THR A 447 -19.59 -120.10 -0.60
N ARG A 448 -19.00 -119.71 0.53
CA ARG A 448 -18.40 -120.65 1.50
C ARG A 448 -19.45 -121.64 2.02
N HIS A 449 -20.66 -121.17 2.35
CA HIS A 449 -21.76 -122.05 2.72
C HIS A 449 -22.17 -123.01 1.60
N LEU A 450 -22.17 -122.58 0.33
CA LEU A 450 -22.41 -123.43 -0.82
C LEU A 450 -21.30 -124.47 -1.00
N GLU A 451 -20.04 -124.08 -0.89
CA GLU A 451 -18.90 -125.02 -0.96
C GLU A 451 -18.95 -126.05 0.18
N GLU A 452 -19.31 -125.65 1.40
CA GLU A 452 -19.51 -126.56 2.53
C GLU A 452 -20.69 -127.51 2.31
N ALA A 453 -21.82 -127.01 1.79
CA ALA A 453 -22.98 -127.81 1.42
C ALA A 453 -22.64 -128.81 0.30
N GLU A 454 -21.89 -128.38 -0.72
CA GLU A 454 -21.42 -129.22 -1.82
C GLU A 454 -20.39 -130.26 -1.34
N LYS A 455 -19.51 -129.92 -0.40
CA LYS A 455 -18.61 -130.89 0.24
C LYS A 455 -19.39 -131.93 1.05
N ARG A 456 -20.46 -131.52 1.76
CA ARG A 456 -21.38 -132.46 2.43
C ARG A 456 -22.11 -133.35 1.40
N GLU A 457 -22.52 -132.80 0.27
CA GLU A 457 -23.18 -133.53 -0.82
C GLU A 457 -22.25 -134.53 -1.52
N ARG A 458 -20.98 -134.17 -1.74
CA ARG A 458 -19.93 -135.07 -2.28
C ARG A 458 -19.59 -136.22 -1.32
N ASN A 459 -19.67 -136.00 0.00
CA ASN A 459 -19.52 -137.05 1.02
C ASN A 459 -20.76 -137.94 1.19
N SER A 460 -21.95 -137.48 0.76
CA SER A 460 -23.19 -138.27 0.74
C SER A 460 -23.47 -138.92 -0.61
N ARG A 461 -22.45 -139.45 -1.30
CA ARG A 461 -22.68 -140.36 -2.43
C ARG A 461 -23.22 -141.71 -1.93
N LYS A 462 -24.53 -141.76 -1.72
CA LYS A 462 -25.38 -142.84 -2.21
C LYS A 462 -26.65 -142.25 -2.82
N VAL A 463 -26.58 -142.14 -4.15
CA VAL A 463 -27.66 -142.30 -5.14
C VAL A 463 -29.00 -141.59 -4.84
N ARG A 464 -29.33 -140.59 -5.67
CA ARG A 464 -30.45 -140.67 -6.63
C ARG A 464 -30.43 -139.43 -7.53
N HIS A 465 -30.42 -139.67 -8.84
CA HIS A 465 -30.88 -138.72 -9.84
C HIS A 465 -32.25 -138.18 -9.41
N LYS A 466 -32.35 -136.86 -9.25
CA LYS A 466 -33.60 -136.14 -9.42
C LYS A 466 -33.32 -134.99 -10.37
N CYS A 467 -33.75 -135.20 -11.61
CA CYS A 467 -34.08 -134.12 -12.51
C CYS A 467 -34.98 -133.10 -11.77
N TRP A 468 -34.74 -131.81 -11.97
CA TRP A 468 -35.85 -130.87 -11.96
C TRP A 468 -35.75 -129.92 -13.15
N PRO A 469 -36.90 -129.59 -13.79
CA PRO A 469 -36.97 -129.07 -15.13
C PRO A 469 -36.93 -127.54 -15.15
N TRP A 470 -36.28 -127.01 -16.17
CA TRP A 470 -36.60 -125.69 -16.66
C TRP A 470 -37.92 -125.77 -17.41
N GLN A 471 -39.01 -125.19 -16.87
CA GLN A 471 -39.98 -124.45 -17.70
C GLN A 471 -41.11 -123.76 -16.90
N PHE A 472 -41.38 -122.52 -17.33
CA PHE A 472 -42.62 -121.73 -17.22
C PHE A 472 -43.10 -121.21 -15.85
N PHE A 473 -42.69 -119.98 -15.53
CA PHE A 473 -43.66 -118.97 -15.06
C PHE A 473 -43.83 -117.89 -16.15
N LYS A 474 -44.92 -118.01 -16.90
CA LYS A 474 -45.63 -116.87 -17.48
C LYS A 474 -46.67 -116.44 -16.44
N LEU A 475 -46.52 -115.24 -15.89
CA LEU A 475 -47.65 -114.40 -15.49
C LEU A 475 -47.35 -112.98 -15.96
N SER A 476 -48.27 -112.49 -16.78
CA SER A 476 -48.20 -111.23 -17.50
C SER A 476 -48.25 -110.03 -16.56
N THR A 477 -47.34 -109.08 -16.75
CA THR A 477 -47.66 -107.66 -16.62
C THR A 477 -46.86 -106.88 -17.67
N ARG A 478 -47.49 -106.72 -18.85
CA ARG A 478 -47.43 -105.56 -19.74
C ARG A 478 -46.09 -104.80 -19.84
N ALA A 479 -45.34 -105.07 -20.91
CA ALA A 479 -44.85 -104.09 -21.91
C ALA A 479 -43.71 -104.70 -22.75
N THR A 480 -44.03 -105.32 -23.88
CA THR A 480 -43.03 -105.70 -24.89
C THR A 480 -42.91 -104.58 -25.93
N THR A 481 -41.72 -103.99 -25.96
CA THR A 481 -40.84 -103.81 -27.14
C THR A 481 -41.47 -103.40 -28.48
N SER A 482 -41.00 -102.28 -29.04
CA SER A 482 -39.92 -102.30 -30.04
C SER A 482 -39.67 -100.89 -30.60
N ASN A 483 -38.38 -100.56 -30.74
CA ASN A 483 -37.83 -99.44 -31.49
C ASN A 483 -38.58 -99.15 -32.80
N THR A 484 -38.92 -97.89 -33.04
CA THR A 484 -38.24 -97.07 -34.07
C THR A 484 -38.82 -95.65 -34.16
N ARG A 485 -37.88 -94.70 -34.13
CA ARG A 485 -37.86 -93.40 -34.84
C ARG A 485 -38.86 -92.30 -34.43
N VAL A 486 -38.30 -91.09 -34.53
CA VAL A 486 -38.94 -89.77 -34.50
C VAL A 486 -39.35 -89.36 -33.07
N GLY A 487 -38.55 -88.58 -32.35
CA GLY A 487 -38.18 -87.22 -32.72
C GLY A 487 -39.25 -86.28 -32.19
N ASN A 488 -39.05 -85.77 -30.96
CA ASN A 488 -39.54 -84.49 -30.43
C ASN A 488 -39.57 -84.50 -28.90
N VAL A 489 -38.44 -84.15 -28.27
CA VAL A 489 -38.48 -83.49 -26.97
C VAL A 489 -37.68 -82.21 -27.13
N LYS A 490 -38.42 -81.11 -27.04
CA LYS A 490 -37.93 -79.73 -27.06
C LYS A 490 -36.78 -79.60 -26.05
N ARG A 491 -35.57 -79.44 -26.58
CA ARG A 491 -34.49 -78.75 -25.86
C ARG A 491 -35.03 -77.35 -25.57
N LEU A 492 -35.29 -77.05 -24.31
CA LEU A 492 -35.32 -75.66 -23.86
C LEU A 492 -33.86 -75.20 -23.82
N LEU A 493 -33.45 -74.54 -24.89
CA LEU A 493 -32.27 -73.68 -24.91
C LEU A 493 -32.53 -72.50 -23.97
N PRO A 494 -31.60 -72.14 -23.09
CA PRO A 494 -31.51 -70.78 -22.61
C PRO A 494 -30.91 -69.92 -23.72
N GLU A 495 -31.69 -68.98 -24.24
CA GLU A 495 -31.21 -67.90 -25.09
C GLU A 495 -30.15 -67.10 -24.34
N MET A 496 -28.92 -67.08 -24.85
CA MET A 496 -27.97 -66.02 -24.54
C MET A 496 -28.39 -64.80 -25.36
N GLN A 497 -29.19 -63.93 -24.76
CA GLN A 497 -29.34 -62.57 -25.27
C GLN A 497 -28.07 -61.79 -24.94
N ALA A 498 -27.37 -61.44 -26.02
CA ALA A 498 -26.38 -60.38 -26.04
C ALA A 498 -27.05 -59.06 -25.65
N LEU A 499 -26.51 -58.39 -24.63
CA LEU A 499 -26.75 -56.97 -24.37
C LEU A 499 -25.45 -56.22 -24.59
N LEU A 500 -25.32 -55.69 -25.81
CA LEU A 500 -24.60 -54.47 -26.12
C LEU A 500 -25.59 -53.53 -26.80
N HIS A 501 -26.14 -52.60 -26.02
CA HIS A 501 -26.26 -51.19 -26.36
C HIS A 501 -26.53 -50.37 -25.10
#